data_AF-A0A7S2VIK3-F1
#
_entry.id   AF-A0A7S2VIK3-F1
#
_cell.length_a   1.000
_cell.length_b   1.000
_cell.length_c   1.000
_cell.angle_alpha   90.00
_cell.angle_beta   90.00
_cell.angle_gamma   90.00
#
_symmetry.space_group_name_H-M   'P 1'
#
loop_
_entity.id
_entity.type
_entity.pdbx_description
1 polymer ?
#
loop_
_entity_poly.entity_id
_entity_poly.type
_entity_poly.pdbx_seq_one_letter_code
_entity_poly.pdbx_strand_id
1 'polypeptide(L)'
;CRSFLAALLHLQRINPLDLIIMIRLLNYLTFASIIFCSAGALESNVVSNLSDLPFDENDHLNAHILAFPASGPCGALMKAQIEATFLYGHVPVAVEGDAAEKLFGSNIPIKPSAVTDCPAVCLDRGVDSSLVAYPLPEKYYNPENETHQSLEQFVAS
;
A
#
# COMPACT_ATOMS: atom_id res chain seq x y z
N CYS A 1 36.52 -39.04 -22.48
CA CYS A 1 37.77 -38.35 -22.10
C CYS A 1 37.74 -38.05 -20.62
N ARG A 2 38.73 -38.56 -19.90
CA ARG A 2 39.11 -38.35 -18.49
C ARG A 2 38.52 -37.09 -17.85
N SER A 3 37.65 -37.27 -16.85
CA SER A 3 37.44 -36.29 -15.74
C SER A 3 36.52 -36.80 -14.62
N PHE A 4 35.92 -37.98 -14.74
CA PHE A 4 35.01 -38.51 -13.70
C PHE A 4 35.68 -39.30 -12.56
N LEU A 5 37.01 -39.42 -12.53
CA LEU A 5 37.71 -40.34 -11.62
C LEU A 5 38.44 -39.68 -10.43
N ALA A 6 38.18 -38.39 -10.13
CA ALA A 6 38.84 -37.69 -9.02
C ALA A 6 37.90 -37.28 -7.87
N ALA A 7 36.58 -37.40 -8.02
CA ALA A 7 35.62 -36.98 -6.99
C ALA A 7 35.13 -38.12 -6.07
N LEU A 8 35.77 -39.29 -6.12
CA LEU A 8 35.34 -40.50 -5.41
C LEU A 8 36.27 -40.95 -4.27
N LEU A 9 37.12 -40.05 -3.75
CA LEU A 9 38.08 -40.35 -2.68
C LEU A 9 37.99 -39.44 -1.43
N HIS A 10 36.92 -38.67 -1.27
CA HIS A 10 36.70 -37.88 -0.04
C HIS A 10 35.50 -38.32 0.82
N LEU A 11 34.82 -39.41 0.46
CA LEU A 11 33.61 -39.89 1.16
C LEU A 11 33.86 -40.96 2.23
N GLN A 12 35.04 -40.97 2.86
CA GLN A 12 35.30 -41.86 3.99
C GLN A 12 36.02 -41.13 5.13
N ARG A 13 35.26 -40.33 5.88
CA ARG A 13 35.36 -40.15 7.34
C ARG A 13 34.44 -39.00 7.75
N ILE A 14 33.16 -39.29 7.93
CA ILE A 14 32.31 -38.43 8.74
C ILE A 14 32.19 -39.16 10.07
N ASN A 15 32.75 -38.56 11.13
CA ASN A 15 32.66 -39.11 12.46
C ASN A 15 31.21 -39.03 12.94
N PRO A 16 30.71 -40.01 13.72
CA PRO A 16 29.32 -40.03 14.18
C PRO A 16 28.96 -38.83 15.08
N LEU A 17 29.96 -38.14 15.64
CA LEU A 17 29.79 -36.90 16.41
C LEU A 17 29.47 -35.68 15.52
N ASP A 18 29.95 -35.63 14.28
CA ASP A 18 29.67 -34.52 13.34
C ASP A 18 28.24 -34.60 12.79
N LEU A 19 27.68 -35.81 12.67
CA LEU A 19 26.29 -36.02 12.24
C LEU A 19 25.29 -35.52 13.30
N ILE A 20 25.63 -35.63 14.58
CA ILE A 20 24.78 -35.15 15.70
C ILE A 20 24.78 -33.62 15.76
N ILE A 21 25.91 -32.97 15.45
CA ILE A 21 26.01 -31.49 15.40
C ILE A 21 25.18 -30.94 14.24
N MET A 22 25.20 -31.58 13.06
CA MET A 22 24.33 -31.17 11.95
C MET A 22 22.83 -31.32 12.26
N ILE A 23 22.41 -32.39 12.94
CA ILE A 23 21.01 -32.58 13.33
C ILE A 23 20.58 -31.54 14.38
N ARG A 24 21.46 -31.15 15.31
CA ARG A 24 21.16 -30.08 16.27
C ARG A 24 21.11 -28.68 15.64
N LEU A 25 21.88 -28.43 14.58
CA LEU A 25 21.78 -27.19 13.80
C LEU A 25 20.49 -27.11 12.98
N LEU A 26 20.00 -28.24 12.42
CA LEU A 26 18.73 -28.27 11.71
C LEU A 26 17.51 -27.99 12.62
N ASN A 27 17.55 -28.41 13.89
CA ASN A 27 16.48 -28.17 14.85
C ASN A 27 16.44 -26.74 15.43
N TYR A 28 17.48 -25.93 15.21
CA TYR A 28 17.47 -24.50 15.57
C TYR A 28 16.94 -23.60 14.45
N LEU A 29 16.83 -24.10 13.23
CA LEU A 29 16.36 -23.36 12.06
C LEU A 29 14.84 -23.44 11.83
N THR A 30 14.11 -24.22 12.62
CA THR A 30 12.64 -24.34 12.51
C THR A 30 11.85 -23.29 13.31
N PHE A 31 12.52 -22.37 14.00
CA PHE A 31 11.90 -21.22 14.69
C PHE A 31 12.16 -19.87 14.00
N ALA A 32 12.61 -19.87 12.74
CA ALA A 32 12.40 -18.70 11.89
C ALA A 32 10.95 -18.75 11.45
N SER A 33 10.05 -18.18 12.26
CA SER A 33 8.75 -17.74 11.78
C SER A 33 8.98 -17.01 10.48
N ILE A 34 8.62 -17.66 9.37
CA ILE A 34 8.51 -17.01 8.08
C ILE A 34 7.33 -16.08 8.27
N ILE A 35 7.59 -14.90 8.83
CA ILE A 35 6.77 -13.74 8.59
C ILE A 35 6.95 -13.53 7.08
N PHE A 36 6.07 -14.19 6.32
CA PHE A 36 5.69 -13.74 5.00
C PHE A 36 5.16 -12.33 5.24
N CYS A 37 6.06 -11.36 5.26
CA CYS A 37 5.72 -9.99 4.97
C CYS A 37 5.33 -10.06 3.50
N SER A 38 4.07 -10.41 3.25
CA SER A 38 3.43 -10.08 2.00
C SER A 38 3.61 -8.57 1.92
N ALA A 39 4.64 -8.12 1.20
CA ALA A 39 4.55 -6.87 0.49
C ALA A 39 3.37 -7.08 -0.44
N GLY A 40 2.17 -6.88 0.10
CA GLY A 40 0.95 -6.85 -0.68
C GLY A 40 1.23 -5.82 -1.74
N ALA A 41 1.33 -6.27 -2.99
CA ALA A 41 1.16 -5.37 -4.09
C ALA A 41 -0.11 -4.59 -3.77
N LEU A 42 0.02 -3.27 -3.63
CA LEU A 42 -1.09 -2.37 -3.42
C LEU A 42 -1.98 -2.45 -4.66
N GLU A 43 -2.84 -3.48 -4.70
CA GLU A 43 -4.04 -3.43 -5.52
C GLU A 43 -4.90 -2.36 -4.88
N SER A 44 -4.73 -1.12 -5.34
CA SER A 44 -5.68 -0.06 -5.09
C SER A 44 -7.02 -0.56 -5.58
N ASN A 45 -7.89 -0.97 -4.66
CA ASN A 45 -9.26 -1.32 -4.99
C ASN A 45 -9.87 -0.10 -5.69
N VAL A 46 -10.26 -0.27 -6.94
CA VAL A 46 -10.94 0.76 -7.71
C VAL A 46 -12.40 0.70 -7.32
N VAL A 47 -12.95 1.79 -6.79
CA VAL A 47 -14.36 1.90 -6.41
C VAL A 47 -15.05 2.93 -7.31
N SER A 48 -16.19 2.54 -7.87
CA SER A 48 -17.02 3.43 -8.69
C SER A 48 -18.15 4.09 -7.87
N ASN A 49 -18.47 3.53 -6.70
CA ASN A 49 -19.48 4.06 -5.77
C ASN A 49 -18.92 4.19 -4.35
N LEU A 50 -19.27 5.27 -3.65
CA LEU A 50 -18.83 5.50 -2.26
C LEU A 50 -19.46 4.51 -1.27
N SER A 51 -20.56 3.86 -1.63
CA SER A 51 -21.15 2.78 -0.81
C SER A 51 -20.28 1.52 -0.77
N ASP A 52 -19.32 1.37 -1.68
CA ASP A 52 -18.38 0.24 -1.71
C ASP A 52 -17.14 0.48 -0.83
N LEU A 53 -17.07 1.62 -0.15
CA LEU A 53 -16.01 1.89 0.82
C LEU A 53 -16.11 0.93 2.01
N PRO A 54 -15.00 0.67 2.71
CA PRO A 54 -14.98 -0.27 3.82
C PRO A 54 -15.63 0.35 5.07
N PHE A 55 -16.92 0.07 5.26
CA PHE A 55 -17.68 0.43 6.46
C PHE A 55 -17.64 -0.69 7.52
N ASP A 56 -17.84 -0.32 8.78
CA ASP A 56 -18.05 -1.24 9.90
C ASP A 56 -19.55 -1.56 10.09
N GLU A 57 -19.86 -2.38 11.10
CA GLU A 57 -21.24 -2.79 11.42
C GLU A 57 -22.19 -1.65 11.84
N ASN A 58 -21.66 -0.44 12.08
CA ASN A 58 -22.43 0.74 12.46
C ASN A 58 -22.55 1.75 11.30
N ASP A 59 -22.24 1.36 10.07
CA ASP A 59 -22.23 2.22 8.88
C ASP A 59 -21.21 3.38 8.95
N HIS A 60 -20.11 3.21 9.69
CA HIS A 60 -19.01 4.17 9.75
C HIS A 60 -17.76 3.63 9.03
N LEU A 61 -16.93 4.50 8.45
CA LEU A 61 -15.67 4.07 7.82
C LEU A 61 -14.78 3.32 8.82
N ASN A 62 -14.35 2.11 8.46
CA ASN A 62 -13.55 1.27 9.35
C ASN A 62 -12.05 1.62 9.34
N ALA A 63 -11.60 2.46 8.40
CA ALA A 63 -10.22 2.89 8.24
C ALA A 63 -10.14 4.35 7.77
N HIS A 64 -8.97 4.98 7.93
CA HIS A 64 -8.66 6.25 7.27
C HIS A 64 -8.35 5.95 5.81
N ILE A 65 -9.00 6.64 4.88
CA ILE A 65 -8.87 6.37 3.45
C ILE A 65 -8.19 7.55 2.77
N LEU A 66 -7.17 7.27 1.96
CA LEU A 66 -6.64 8.22 0.99
C LEU A 66 -7.29 7.95 -0.36
N ALA A 67 -8.33 8.70 -0.70
CA ALA A 67 -9.00 8.58 -1.99
C ALA A 67 -8.27 9.40 -3.06
N PHE A 68 -8.06 8.82 -4.24
CA PHE A 68 -7.39 9.45 -5.38
C PHE A 68 -8.00 9.00 -6.72
N PRO A 69 -7.90 9.78 -7.81
CA PRO A 69 -8.43 9.38 -9.11
C PRO A 69 -7.87 8.03 -9.59
N ALA A 70 -8.72 7.11 -10.03
CA ALA A 70 -8.28 5.79 -10.48
C ALA A 70 -7.60 5.81 -11.85
N SER A 71 -8.00 6.73 -12.72
CA SER A 71 -7.61 6.74 -14.13
C SER A 71 -7.01 8.07 -14.57
N GLY A 72 -6.49 8.08 -15.80
CA GLY A 72 -5.84 9.23 -16.40
C GLY A 72 -4.45 9.53 -15.80
N PRO A 73 -3.85 10.66 -16.22
CA PRO A 73 -2.50 11.04 -15.77
C PRO A 73 -2.40 11.19 -14.24
N CYS A 74 -3.46 11.69 -13.58
CA CYS A 74 -3.44 11.81 -12.12
C CYS A 74 -3.48 10.47 -11.39
N GLY A 75 -4.25 9.49 -11.87
CA GLY A 75 -4.21 8.16 -11.26
C GLY A 75 -2.84 7.51 -11.34
N ALA A 76 -2.14 7.68 -12.48
CA ALA A 76 -0.78 7.17 -12.64
C ALA A 76 0.23 7.87 -11.70
N LEU A 77 0.18 9.21 -11.64
CA LEU A 77 1.08 10.00 -10.78
C LEU A 77 0.84 9.71 -9.29
N MET A 78 -0.42 9.71 -8.85
CA MET A 78 -0.78 9.43 -7.47
C MET A 78 -0.40 8.01 -7.07
N LYS A 79 -0.67 7.01 -7.91
CA LYS A 79 -0.28 5.63 -7.62
C LYS A 79 1.23 5.49 -7.42
N ALA A 80 2.03 6.04 -8.33
CA ALA A 80 3.49 6.02 -8.21
C ALA A 80 3.98 6.74 -6.94
N GLN A 81 3.38 7.87 -6.58
CA GLN A 81 3.72 8.58 -5.35
C GLN A 81 3.34 7.79 -4.10
N ILE A 82 2.14 7.20 -4.08
CA ILE A 82 1.61 6.41 -2.96
C ILE A 82 2.50 5.20 -2.70
N GLU A 83 2.96 4.50 -3.75
CA GLU A 83 3.91 3.37 -3.62
C GLU A 83 5.25 3.78 -3.00
N ALA A 84 5.64 5.05 -3.14
CA ALA A 84 6.88 5.60 -2.60
C ALA A 84 6.70 6.32 -1.25
N THR A 85 5.48 6.43 -0.72
CA THR A 85 5.16 7.25 0.45
C THR A 85 4.68 6.40 1.62
N PHE A 86 5.13 6.71 2.84
CA PHE A 86 4.57 6.11 4.03
C PHE A 86 3.20 6.74 4.35
N LEU A 87 2.13 5.96 4.31
CA LEU A 87 0.76 6.49 4.39
C LEU A 87 0.21 6.63 5.83
N TYR A 88 1.03 6.45 6.86
CA TYR A 88 0.59 6.59 8.27
C TYR A 88 -0.68 5.81 8.65
N GLY A 89 -0.89 4.64 8.03
CA GLY A 89 -2.07 3.80 8.27
C GLY A 89 -3.31 4.15 7.42
N HIS A 90 -3.20 5.10 6.49
CA HIS A 90 -4.24 5.34 5.49
C HIS A 90 -4.28 4.20 4.47
N VAL A 91 -5.49 3.80 4.10
CA VAL A 91 -5.77 2.84 3.04
C VAL A 91 -5.96 3.61 1.74
N PRO A 92 -5.10 3.43 0.73
CA PRO A 92 -5.27 4.10 -0.55
C PRO A 92 -6.41 3.46 -1.35
N VAL A 93 -7.34 4.27 -1.82
CA VAL A 93 -8.50 3.83 -2.60
C VAL A 93 -8.56 4.64 -3.90
N ALA A 94 -8.50 3.93 -5.01
CA ALA A 94 -8.66 4.54 -6.33
C ALA A 94 -10.16 4.74 -6.58
N VAL A 95 -10.60 5.93 -6.94
CA VAL A 95 -12.01 6.23 -7.19
C VAL A 95 -12.25 6.61 -8.66
N GLU A 96 -13.38 6.16 -9.20
CA GLU A 96 -13.84 6.51 -10.56
C GLU A 96 -15.35 6.73 -10.60
N GLY A 97 -15.87 7.11 -11.78
CA GLY A 97 -17.31 7.30 -11.99
C GLY A 97 -17.93 8.27 -10.97
N ASP A 98 -19.09 7.89 -10.44
CA ASP A 98 -19.87 8.68 -9.49
C ASP A 98 -19.09 9.00 -8.20
N ALA A 99 -18.25 8.08 -7.73
CA ALA A 99 -17.41 8.32 -6.55
C ALA A 99 -16.39 9.44 -6.79
N ALA A 100 -15.73 9.42 -7.95
CA ALA A 100 -14.79 10.48 -8.32
C ALA A 100 -15.50 11.82 -8.56
N GLU A 101 -16.68 11.81 -9.18
CA GLU A 101 -17.48 13.03 -9.39
C GLU A 101 -17.91 13.65 -8.05
N LYS A 102 -18.34 12.85 -7.08
CA LYS A 102 -18.72 13.35 -5.75
C LYS A 102 -17.56 13.95 -4.97
N LEU A 103 -16.38 13.30 -5.01
CA LEU A 103 -15.22 13.75 -4.23
C LEU A 103 -14.46 14.89 -4.92
N PHE A 104 -14.30 14.82 -6.24
CA PHE A 104 -13.41 15.75 -6.96
C PHE A 104 -14.15 16.64 -7.95
N GLY A 105 -15.37 16.29 -8.35
CA GLY A 105 -16.12 17.02 -9.37
C GLY A 105 -15.28 17.26 -10.63
N SER A 106 -15.20 18.51 -11.05
CA SER A 106 -14.39 18.95 -12.21
C SER A 106 -12.92 19.25 -11.88
N ASN A 107 -12.45 18.99 -10.65
CA ASN A 107 -11.13 19.41 -10.18
C ASN A 107 -10.00 18.42 -10.54
N ILE A 108 -10.28 17.38 -11.34
CA ILE A 108 -9.25 16.48 -11.84
C ILE A 108 -8.65 17.09 -13.12
N PRO A 109 -7.38 17.53 -13.11
CA PRO A 109 -6.78 18.15 -14.29
C PRO A 109 -6.57 17.12 -15.41
N ILE A 110 -6.80 17.56 -16.65
CA ILE A 110 -6.61 16.73 -17.84
C ILE A 110 -5.11 16.54 -18.16
N LYS A 111 -4.27 17.53 -17.80
CA LYS A 111 -2.83 17.55 -18.08
C LYS A 111 -2.03 17.97 -16.85
N PRO A 112 -2.00 17.15 -15.79
CA PRO A 112 -1.10 17.38 -14.66
C PRO A 112 0.36 17.26 -15.13
N SER A 113 1.21 18.08 -14.54
CA SER A 113 2.66 18.09 -14.74
C SER A 113 3.40 17.43 -13.57
N ALA A 114 2.79 17.44 -12.37
CA ALA A 114 3.32 16.83 -11.17
C ALA A 114 2.18 16.29 -10.28
N VAL A 115 2.54 15.51 -9.26
CA VAL A 115 1.60 14.96 -8.26
C VAL A 115 0.85 16.08 -7.53
N THR A 116 1.49 17.24 -7.32
CA THR A 116 0.90 18.42 -6.70
C THR A 116 -0.30 18.97 -7.45
N ASP A 117 -0.44 18.66 -8.73
CA ASP A 117 -1.59 19.08 -9.53
C ASP A 117 -2.80 18.15 -9.32
N CYS A 118 -2.59 16.97 -8.74
CA CYS A 118 -3.59 15.92 -8.66
C CYS A 118 -4.34 15.96 -7.33
N PRO A 119 -5.68 15.94 -7.37
CA PRO A 119 -6.46 15.93 -6.14
C PRO A 119 -6.33 14.59 -5.43
N ALA A 120 -6.30 14.67 -4.11
CA ALA A 120 -6.49 13.55 -3.21
C ALA A 120 -7.28 14.03 -2.00
N VAL A 121 -7.96 13.13 -1.30
CA VAL A 121 -8.76 13.48 -0.12
C VAL A 121 -8.63 12.41 0.96
N CYS A 122 -8.45 12.84 2.20
CA CYS A 122 -8.45 11.97 3.37
C CYS A 122 -9.88 11.85 3.91
N LEU A 123 -10.42 10.62 3.93
CA LEU A 123 -11.68 10.31 4.60
C LEU A 123 -11.36 9.68 5.94
N ASP A 124 -11.80 10.30 7.03
CA ASP A 124 -11.46 9.85 8.36
C ASP A 124 -12.19 8.57 8.75
N ARG A 125 -11.50 7.70 9.48
CA ARG A 125 -12.14 6.57 10.17
C ARG A 125 -13.25 7.10 11.09
N GLY A 126 -14.38 6.40 11.11
CA GLY A 126 -15.51 6.79 11.95
C GLY A 126 -16.42 7.86 11.32
N VAL A 127 -16.21 8.23 10.05
CA VAL A 127 -17.18 9.05 9.31
C VAL A 127 -18.37 8.18 8.89
N ASP A 128 -19.58 8.66 9.15
CA ASP A 128 -20.83 8.03 8.74
C ASP A 128 -20.94 7.93 7.21
N SER A 129 -21.44 6.81 6.71
CA SER A 129 -21.59 6.53 5.27
C SER A 129 -22.39 7.60 4.51
N SER A 130 -23.31 8.32 5.16
CA SER A 130 -24.06 9.43 4.56
C SER A 130 -23.23 10.71 4.40
N LEU A 131 -22.10 10.82 5.11
CA LEU A 131 -21.25 12.01 5.16
C LEU A 131 -19.95 11.87 4.34
N VAL A 132 -19.57 10.67 3.91
CA VAL A 132 -18.32 10.46 3.14
C VAL A 132 -18.25 11.22 1.81
N ALA A 133 -19.41 11.59 1.25
CA ALA A 133 -19.51 12.41 0.04
C ALA A 133 -19.27 13.91 0.28
N TYR A 134 -19.13 14.32 1.54
CA TYR A 134 -18.97 15.72 1.95
C TYR A 134 -17.72 15.94 2.83
N PRO A 135 -16.50 15.63 2.35
CA PRO A 135 -15.29 15.90 3.11
C PRO A 135 -15.13 17.40 3.38
N LEU A 136 -14.60 17.74 4.56
CA LEU A 136 -14.27 19.12 4.89
C LEU A 136 -13.14 19.64 3.98
N PRO A 137 -13.09 20.95 3.64
CA PRO A 137 -12.08 21.50 2.73
C PRO A 137 -10.63 21.19 3.12
N GLU A 138 -10.32 21.17 4.42
CA GLU A 138 -8.99 20.87 4.95
C GLU A 138 -8.54 19.42 4.72
N LYS A 139 -9.48 18.52 4.39
CA LYS A 139 -9.20 17.12 4.10
C LYS A 139 -8.75 16.89 2.67
N TYR A 140 -8.76 17.91 1.81
CA TYR A 140 -8.24 17.80 0.46
C TYR A 140 -6.75 18.12 0.42
N TYR A 141 -6.03 17.36 -0.40
CA TYR A 141 -4.63 17.65 -0.69
C TYR A 141 -4.54 18.99 -1.41
N ASN A 142 -3.86 19.94 -0.75
CA ASN A 142 -3.61 21.26 -1.29
C ASN A 142 -2.16 21.65 -1.00
N PRO A 143 -1.24 21.52 -1.97
CA PRO A 143 0.16 21.87 -1.80
C PRO A 143 0.43 23.38 -1.66
N GLU A 144 -0.58 24.23 -1.92
CA GLU A 144 -0.48 25.67 -1.62
C GLU A 144 -0.67 25.96 -0.11
N ASN A 145 -1.16 25.00 0.67
CA ASN A 145 -1.21 25.09 2.12
C ASN A 145 0.17 24.77 2.72
N GLU A 146 0.71 25.67 3.54
CA GLU A 146 2.03 25.52 4.17
C GLU A 146 2.16 24.25 5.02
N THR A 147 1.05 23.69 5.54
CA THR A 147 1.07 22.45 6.30
C THR A 147 1.08 21.18 5.44
N HIS A 148 0.71 21.27 4.16
CA HIS A 148 0.49 20.13 3.25
C HIS A 148 1.35 20.24 1.97
N GLN A 149 2.57 20.79 2.05
CA GLN A 149 3.40 21.07 0.86
C GLN A 149 3.77 19.79 0.08
N SER A 150 3.80 18.63 0.75
CA SER A 150 3.96 17.32 0.12
C SER A 150 2.81 16.38 0.46
N LEU A 151 2.62 15.34 -0.36
CA LEU A 151 1.62 14.30 -0.08
C LEU A 151 1.90 13.60 1.27
N GLU A 152 3.18 13.40 1.62
CA GLU A 152 3.56 12.82 2.92
C GLU A 152 3.11 13.69 4.10
N GLN A 153 3.33 15.01 4.02
CA GLN A 153 2.88 15.95 5.06
C GLN A 153 1.36 16.02 5.16
N PHE A 154 0.67 15.97 4.03
CA PHE A 154 -0.78 15.91 3.97
C PHE A 154 -1.36 14.65 4.60
N VAL A 155 -0.75 13.48 4.36
CA VAL A 155 -1.23 12.22 4.95
C VAL A 155 -0.85 12.11 6.44
N ALA A 156 0.14 12.88 6.90
CA ALA A 156 0.57 12.92 8.30
C ALA A 156 -0.22 13.90 9.18
N SER A 157 -1.04 14.79 8.60
CA SER A 157 -1.82 15.82 9.31
C SER A 157 -3.14 15.30 9.84
#